data_AF-A0A354SJJ0-F1
#
_entry.id   AF-A0A354SJJ0-F1
#
_cell.length_a   1.000
_cell.length_b   1.000
_cell.length_c   1.000
_cell.angle_alpha   90.00
_cell.angle_beta   90.00
_cell.angle_gamma   90.00
#
_symmetry.space_group_name_H-M   'P 1'
#
loop_
_entity.id
_entity.type
_entity.pdbx_description
1 polymer ?
#
loop_
_entity_poly.entity_id
_entity_poly.type
_entity_poly.pdbx_seq_one_letter_code
_entity_poly.pdbx_strand_id
1 'polypeptide(L)'
;MVVTRGDIHYVVTEYGIAYVHGKSIRDRAMMLISIAHPKFRDELLEAAKRQGYIYRDQTLPVVLYPKEYEINWIDKKGTPLFFRPVKATDERAIQELLYDLPQQDVYTRFFHNLKSFSHKVAMPMAAIDYDDKMAIVAVIGKEEPEGREKIVAIGNYANNPNTRYAEVAFSTHQDWQDRGIGTFLLQYLIRIAKGKNIEGFTADVLSRNRPMMHVFSKCGYPMTTHLDTGVYELKINFTGEEKKE
;
A
#
# COMPACT_ATOMS: atom_id res chain seq x y z
N MET A 1 -37.04 -19.25 1.64
CA MET A 1 -35.63 -19.38 2.07
C MET A 1 -35.07 -17.96 2.09
N VAL A 2 -34.75 -17.43 3.27
CA VAL A 2 -34.20 -16.07 3.40
C VAL A 2 -32.68 -16.21 3.31
N VAL A 3 -32.07 -15.60 2.30
CA VAL A 3 -30.61 -15.52 2.20
C VAL A 3 -30.14 -14.54 3.26
N THR A 4 -29.40 -15.02 4.25
CA THR A 4 -28.85 -14.18 5.31
C THR A 4 -27.54 -13.55 4.85
N ARG A 5 -27.06 -12.53 5.58
CA ARG A 5 -25.75 -11.92 5.32
C ARG A 5 -24.59 -12.92 5.33
N GLY A 6 -24.73 -14.03 6.08
CA GLY A 6 -23.73 -15.07 6.23
C GLY A 6 -23.67 -16.04 5.06
N ASP A 7 -24.73 -16.08 4.23
CA ASP A 7 -24.78 -17.00 3.09
C ASP A 7 -24.09 -16.41 1.85
N ILE A 8 -23.99 -15.08 1.78
CA ILE A 8 -23.37 -14.38 0.65
C ILE A 8 -21.85 -14.38 0.81
N HIS A 9 -21.20 -15.08 -0.12
CA HIS A 9 -19.74 -15.16 -0.21
C HIS A 9 -19.19 -14.13 -1.19
N TYR A 10 -19.69 -14.16 -2.43
CA TYR A 10 -19.25 -13.28 -3.49
C TYR A 10 -20.39 -12.42 -3.99
N VAL A 11 -20.04 -11.19 -4.36
CA VAL A 11 -20.86 -10.34 -5.22
C VAL A 11 -20.03 -9.99 -6.43
N VAL A 12 -20.58 -10.23 -7.62
CA VAL A 12 -19.89 -10.01 -8.90
C VAL A 12 -20.69 -9.02 -9.72
N THR A 13 -20.01 -8.03 -10.28
CA THR A 13 -20.54 -7.05 -11.22
C THR A 13 -19.60 -6.95 -12.42
N GLU A 14 -19.99 -6.23 -13.47
CA GLU A 14 -19.10 -5.89 -14.58
C GLU A 14 -17.89 -5.02 -14.14
N TYR A 15 -17.95 -4.42 -12.94
CA TYR A 15 -16.90 -3.57 -12.38
C TYR A 15 -16.01 -4.28 -11.37
N GLY A 16 -16.28 -5.54 -11.02
CA GLY A 16 -15.40 -6.32 -10.16
C GLY A 16 -16.08 -7.44 -9.38
N ILE A 17 -15.30 -8.02 -8.47
CA ILE A 17 -15.71 -9.09 -7.57
C ILE A 17 -15.38 -8.69 -6.15
N ALA A 18 -16.31 -8.92 -5.22
CA ALA A 18 -16.14 -8.67 -3.80
C ALA A 18 -16.46 -9.92 -3.00
N TYR A 19 -15.50 -10.36 -2.16
CA TYR A 19 -15.71 -11.41 -1.17
C TYR A 19 -16.14 -10.81 0.17
N VAL A 20 -17.41 -11.00 0.53
CA VAL A 20 -18.05 -10.31 1.67
C VAL A 20 -18.29 -11.23 2.89
N HIS A 21 -17.97 -12.51 2.77
CA HIS A 21 -18.14 -13.47 3.85
C HIS A 21 -17.10 -13.25 4.96
N GLY A 22 -17.54 -13.30 6.22
CA GLY A 22 -16.71 -13.01 7.40
C GLY A 22 -16.28 -11.54 7.57
N LYS A 23 -16.56 -10.66 6.60
CA LYS A 23 -16.17 -9.24 6.64
C LYS A 23 -17.10 -8.42 7.54
N SER A 24 -16.56 -7.34 8.12
CA SER A 24 -17.34 -6.39 8.94
C SER A 24 -18.38 -5.65 8.10
N ILE A 25 -19.43 -5.08 8.71
CA ILE A 25 -20.44 -4.27 7.97
C ILE A 25 -19.76 -3.14 7.18
N ARG A 26 -18.75 -2.51 7.80
CA ARG A 26 -17.95 -1.44 7.19
C ARG A 26 -17.24 -1.92 5.93
N ASP A 27 -16.49 -3.02 6.04
CA ASP A 27 -15.73 -3.57 4.91
C ASP A 27 -16.67 -4.02 3.81
N ARG A 28 -17.79 -4.68 4.16
CA ARG A 28 -18.82 -5.06 3.19
C ARG A 28 -19.37 -3.85 2.44
N ALA A 29 -19.72 -2.78 3.14
CA ALA A 29 -20.19 -1.56 2.50
C ALA A 29 -19.12 -1.00 1.53
N MET A 30 -17.87 -0.85 1.97
CA MET A 30 -16.78 -0.35 1.12
C MET A 30 -16.53 -1.25 -0.10
N MET A 31 -16.50 -2.57 0.08
CA MET A 31 -16.31 -3.54 -1.00
C MET A 31 -17.43 -3.47 -2.02
N LEU A 32 -18.69 -3.44 -1.57
CA LEU A 32 -19.85 -3.38 -2.47
C LEU A 32 -19.90 -2.06 -3.23
N ILE A 33 -19.58 -0.93 -2.59
CA ILE A 33 -19.47 0.37 -3.27
C ILE A 33 -18.34 0.33 -4.30
N SER A 34 -17.20 -0.29 -3.99
CA SER A 34 -16.04 -0.37 -4.89
C SER A 34 -16.30 -1.16 -6.18
N ILE A 35 -17.23 -2.12 -6.15
CA ILE A 35 -17.65 -2.89 -7.33
C ILE A 35 -18.97 -2.37 -7.93
N ALA A 36 -19.54 -1.29 -7.40
CA ALA A 36 -20.71 -0.65 -8.00
C ALA A 36 -20.31 0.15 -9.25
N HIS A 37 -21.29 0.41 -10.12
CA HIS A 37 -21.10 1.26 -11.29
C HIS A 37 -20.58 2.65 -10.87
N PRO A 38 -19.51 3.19 -11.49
CA PRO A 38 -18.83 4.43 -11.08
C PRO A 38 -19.78 5.61 -10.80
N LYS A 39 -20.77 5.82 -11.68
CA LYS A 39 -21.82 6.85 -11.55
C LYS A 39 -22.55 6.88 -10.19
N PHE A 40 -22.69 5.75 -9.50
CA PHE A 40 -23.44 5.66 -8.25
C PHE A 40 -22.54 5.57 -7.01
N ARG A 41 -21.21 5.49 -7.16
CA ARG A 41 -20.31 5.24 -6.02
C ARG A 41 -20.37 6.36 -4.98
N ASP A 42 -20.40 7.61 -5.41
CA ASP A 42 -20.47 8.77 -4.51
C ASP A 42 -21.78 8.79 -3.73
N GLU A 43 -22.91 8.54 -4.40
CA GLU A 43 -24.22 8.47 -3.74
C GLU A 43 -24.28 7.35 -2.70
N LEU A 44 -23.77 6.16 -3.05
CA LEU A 44 -23.72 5.01 -2.14
C LEU A 44 -22.78 5.26 -0.96
N LEU A 45 -21.65 5.94 -1.19
CA LEU A 45 -20.72 6.34 -0.13
C LEU A 45 -21.39 7.30 0.86
N GLU A 46 -22.07 8.34 0.37
CA GLU A 46 -22.80 9.29 1.22
C GLU A 46 -23.99 8.63 1.93
N ALA A 47 -24.69 7.68 1.29
CA ALA A 47 -25.70 6.88 1.94
C ALA A 47 -25.10 6.04 3.09
N ALA A 48 -23.97 5.36 2.86
CA ALA A 48 -23.30 4.55 3.87
C ALA A 48 -22.81 5.41 5.06
N LYS A 49 -22.32 6.63 4.81
CA LYS A 49 -21.96 7.60 5.86
C LYS A 49 -23.17 8.00 6.70
N ARG A 50 -24.29 8.36 6.05
CA ARG A 50 -25.53 8.75 6.74
C ARG A 50 -26.10 7.64 7.61
N GLN A 51 -25.99 6.39 7.16
CA GLN A 51 -26.45 5.22 7.92
C GLN A 51 -25.44 4.76 9.00
N GLY A 52 -24.26 5.37 9.07
CA GLY A 52 -23.23 5.01 10.04
C GLY A 52 -22.55 3.67 9.77
N TYR A 53 -22.62 3.17 8.52
CA TYR A 53 -21.91 1.94 8.13
C TYR A 53 -20.40 2.16 7.94
N ILE A 54 -20.01 3.39 7.58
CA ILE A 54 -18.62 3.82 7.41
C ILE A 54 -18.38 5.15 8.12
N TYR A 55 -17.12 5.53 8.32
CA TYR A 55 -16.76 6.81 8.95
C TYR A 55 -17.25 7.99 8.11
N ARG A 56 -17.61 9.10 8.78
CA ARG A 56 -18.12 10.31 8.11
C ARG A 56 -17.07 10.93 7.19
N ASP A 57 -15.80 10.84 7.57
CA ASP A 57 -14.64 11.29 6.81
C ASP A 57 -14.05 10.20 5.89
N GLN A 58 -14.72 9.04 5.75
CA GLN A 58 -14.28 7.99 4.83
C GLN A 58 -14.27 8.51 3.39
N THR A 59 -13.15 8.31 2.71
CA THR A 59 -13.05 8.48 1.26
C THR A 59 -12.90 7.13 0.58
N LEU A 60 -13.35 7.05 -0.66
CA LEU A 60 -13.19 5.89 -1.52
C LEU A 60 -12.93 6.39 -2.96
N PRO A 61 -11.72 6.22 -3.49
CA PRO A 61 -11.40 6.63 -4.85
C PRO A 61 -12.26 5.89 -5.88
N VAL A 62 -12.81 6.61 -6.86
CA VAL A 62 -13.64 6.05 -7.94
C VAL A 62 -12.73 5.50 -9.04
N VAL A 63 -11.93 4.50 -8.69
CA VAL A 63 -10.97 3.86 -9.59
C VAL A 63 -11.20 2.36 -9.62
N LEU A 64 -10.72 1.70 -10.68
CA LEU A 64 -10.70 0.24 -10.76
C LEU A 64 -9.43 -0.29 -10.12
N TYR A 65 -9.56 -1.42 -9.43
CA TYR A 65 -8.43 -2.09 -8.82
C TYR A 65 -7.48 -2.67 -9.90
N PRO A 66 -6.19 -2.29 -9.94
CA PRO A 66 -5.28 -2.69 -11.02
C PRO A 66 -4.71 -4.10 -10.75
N LYS A 67 -5.50 -5.13 -11.11
CA LYS A 67 -5.16 -6.55 -10.91
C LYS A 67 -3.85 -6.98 -11.58
N GLU A 68 -3.47 -6.31 -12.66
CA GLU A 68 -2.23 -6.56 -13.39
C GLU A 68 -0.95 -6.37 -12.54
N TYR A 69 -1.05 -5.68 -11.39
CA TYR A 69 0.04 -5.51 -10.44
C TYR A 69 0.06 -6.54 -9.30
N GLU A 70 -0.78 -7.58 -9.40
CA GLU A 70 -0.70 -8.73 -8.50
C GLU A 70 0.42 -9.68 -8.94
N ILE A 71 1.25 -10.12 -7.99
CA ILE A 71 2.36 -11.03 -8.27
C ILE A 71 2.69 -11.91 -7.07
N ASN A 72 2.92 -13.20 -7.34
CA ASN A 72 3.48 -14.13 -6.36
C ASN A 72 5.01 -14.02 -6.37
N TRP A 73 5.60 -13.96 -5.18
CA TRP A 73 7.04 -13.89 -5.01
C TRP A 73 7.47 -14.79 -3.87
N ILE A 74 8.58 -15.51 -4.05
CA ILE A 74 9.13 -16.41 -3.03
C ILE A 74 10.37 -15.77 -2.47
N ASP A 75 10.45 -15.68 -1.14
CA ASP A 75 11.59 -15.09 -0.48
C ASP A 75 12.81 -16.04 -0.45
N LYS A 76 13.95 -15.53 0.03
CA LYS A 76 15.19 -16.33 0.15
C LYS A 76 15.06 -17.56 1.05
N LYS A 77 14.05 -17.62 1.92
CA LYS A 77 13.77 -18.74 2.81
C LYS A 77 12.74 -19.71 2.22
N GLY A 78 12.33 -19.55 0.96
CA GLY A 78 11.33 -20.41 0.31
C GLY A 78 9.88 -20.17 0.75
N THR A 79 9.62 -19.08 1.46
CA THR A 79 8.27 -18.71 1.88
C THR A 79 7.57 -17.94 0.77
N PRO A 80 6.37 -18.35 0.34
CA PRO A 80 5.59 -17.59 -0.63
C PRO A 80 4.97 -16.35 0.02
N LEU A 81 5.09 -15.22 -0.66
CA LEU A 81 4.34 -14.00 -0.40
C LEU A 81 3.55 -13.62 -1.65
N PHE A 82 2.41 -13.00 -1.43
CA PHE A 82 1.64 -12.38 -2.50
C PHE A 82 1.78 -10.87 -2.40
N PHE A 83 2.11 -10.22 -3.50
CA PHE A 83 2.18 -8.77 -3.59
C PHE A 83 1.01 -8.29 -4.42
N ARG A 84 0.34 -7.24 -3.94
CA ARG A 84 -0.82 -6.69 -4.61
C ARG A 84 -0.97 -5.19 -4.29
N PRO A 85 -1.63 -4.40 -5.14
CA PRO A 85 -2.04 -3.05 -4.77
C PRO A 85 -2.87 -3.07 -3.49
N VAL A 86 -2.70 -2.02 -2.67
CA VAL A 86 -3.53 -1.81 -1.49
C VAL A 86 -4.99 -1.68 -1.90
N LYS A 87 -5.91 -2.23 -1.11
CA LYS A 87 -7.36 -2.05 -1.27
C LYS A 87 -7.83 -0.99 -0.28
N ALA A 88 -8.90 -0.26 -0.59
CA ALA A 88 -9.48 0.71 0.35
C ALA A 88 -9.92 0.09 1.69
N THR A 89 -10.17 -1.22 1.70
CA THR A 89 -10.52 -2.01 2.90
C THR A 89 -9.30 -2.42 3.73
N ASP A 90 -8.08 -2.21 3.25
CA ASP A 90 -6.85 -2.61 3.95
C ASP A 90 -6.50 -1.69 5.12
N GLU A 91 -7.27 -0.62 5.37
CA GLU A 91 -6.98 0.34 6.43
C GLU A 91 -6.65 -0.33 7.77
N ARG A 92 -7.47 -1.32 8.18
CA ARG A 92 -7.24 -2.04 9.44
C ARG A 92 -5.97 -2.89 9.39
N ALA A 93 -5.71 -3.58 8.29
CA ALA A 93 -4.52 -4.40 8.13
C ALA A 93 -3.24 -3.55 8.08
N ILE A 94 -3.31 -2.34 7.52
CA ILE A 94 -2.23 -1.34 7.57
C ILE A 94 -2.03 -0.85 9.00
N GLN A 95 -3.11 -0.54 9.73
CA GLN A 95 -2.99 -0.17 11.15
C GLN A 95 -2.30 -1.27 11.96
N GLU A 96 -2.73 -2.53 11.78
CA GLU A 96 -2.13 -3.69 12.45
C GLU A 96 -0.64 -3.81 12.12
N LEU A 97 -0.24 -3.67 10.85
CA LEU A 97 1.18 -3.61 10.49
C LEU A 97 1.92 -2.50 11.23
N LEU A 98 1.37 -1.27 11.26
CA LEU A 98 2.03 -0.12 11.85
C LEU A 98 2.15 -0.22 13.38
N TYR A 99 1.15 -0.79 14.06
CA TYR A 99 1.21 -1.06 15.50
C TYR A 99 2.21 -2.15 15.87
N ASP A 100 2.44 -3.12 14.98
CA ASP A 100 3.44 -4.18 15.16
C ASP A 100 4.88 -3.69 14.90
N LEU A 101 5.08 -2.46 14.41
CA LEU A 101 6.42 -1.92 14.15
C LEU A 101 7.14 -1.52 15.46
N PRO A 102 8.46 -1.78 15.55
CA PRO A 102 9.30 -1.16 16.56
C PRO A 102 9.20 0.38 16.53
N GLN A 103 9.31 1.05 17.69
CA GLN A 103 9.24 2.52 17.77
C GLN A 103 10.24 3.22 16.85
N GLN A 104 11.43 2.63 16.67
CA GLN A 104 12.46 3.17 15.79
C GLN A 104 12.02 3.12 14.31
N ASP A 105 11.28 2.10 13.91
CA ASP A 105 10.78 1.95 12.53
C ASP A 105 9.62 2.93 12.27
N VAL A 106 8.72 3.10 13.25
CA VAL A 106 7.70 4.16 13.24
C VAL A 106 8.35 5.53 13.08
N TYR A 107 9.36 5.84 13.88
CA TYR A 107 10.09 7.10 13.78
C TYR A 107 10.72 7.28 12.41
N THR A 108 11.33 6.25 11.83
CA THR A 108 11.93 6.35 10.49
C THR A 108 10.89 6.54 9.39
N ARG A 109 9.68 5.97 9.55
CA ARG A 109 8.62 6.05 8.55
C ARG A 109 7.91 7.42 8.54
N PHE A 110 7.75 8.02 9.72
CA PHE A 110 6.93 9.22 9.90
C PHE A 110 7.75 10.45 10.34
N PHE A 111 9.04 10.31 10.63
CA PHE A 111 9.90 11.35 11.24
C PHE A 111 9.43 11.86 12.61
N HIS A 112 8.50 11.14 13.24
CA HIS A 112 8.06 11.39 14.61
C HIS A 112 7.51 10.09 15.23
N ASN A 113 7.50 10.04 16.56
CA ASN A 113 6.97 8.90 17.30
C ASN A 113 5.44 8.98 17.39
N LEU A 114 4.75 8.39 16.41
CA LEU A 114 3.30 8.19 16.49
C LEU A 114 2.98 7.09 17.52
N LYS A 115 2.05 7.40 18.43
CA LYS A 115 1.51 6.44 19.40
C LYS A 115 0.17 5.83 18.99
N SER A 116 -0.49 6.42 18.00
CA SER A 116 -1.81 6.01 17.54
C SER A 116 -1.91 6.18 16.02
N PHE A 117 -2.18 5.08 15.32
CA PHE A 117 -2.47 5.04 13.89
C PHE A 117 -3.99 5.07 13.71
N SER A 118 -4.61 6.22 13.96
CA SER A 118 -6.06 6.37 13.87
C SER A 118 -6.56 6.26 12.42
N HIS A 119 -7.89 6.23 12.23
CA HIS A 119 -8.53 6.29 10.91
C HIS A 119 -7.92 7.39 10.02
N LYS A 120 -7.69 8.59 10.59
CA LYS A 120 -7.13 9.74 9.87
C LYS A 120 -5.71 9.52 9.32
N VAL A 121 -4.94 8.62 9.92
CA VAL A 121 -3.58 8.28 9.49
C VAL A 121 -3.60 7.15 8.48
N ALA A 122 -4.36 6.09 8.75
CA ALA A 122 -4.35 4.88 7.93
C ALA A 122 -5.24 4.96 6.67
N MET A 123 -6.37 5.68 6.73
CA MET A 123 -7.29 5.81 5.60
C MET A 123 -6.60 6.37 4.35
N PRO A 124 -5.82 7.47 4.42
CA PRO A 124 -5.12 8.00 3.25
C PRO A 124 -4.06 7.05 2.65
N MET A 125 -3.62 6.04 3.40
CA MET A 125 -2.67 5.03 2.92
C MET A 125 -3.38 3.89 2.15
N ALA A 126 -4.67 3.65 2.43
CA ALA A 126 -5.47 2.61 1.78
C ALA A 126 -6.34 3.16 0.65
N ALA A 127 -6.90 4.36 0.83
CA ALA A 127 -7.79 5.03 -0.11
C ALA A 127 -6.99 5.83 -1.16
N ILE A 128 -6.30 5.12 -2.05
CA ILE A 128 -5.47 5.70 -3.13
C ILE A 128 -6.09 5.56 -4.52
N ASP A 129 -5.72 6.46 -5.43
CA ASP A 129 -6.18 6.50 -6.83
C ASP A 129 -5.39 5.58 -7.80
N TYR A 130 -4.30 4.97 -7.32
CA TYR A 130 -3.37 4.16 -8.11
C TYR A 130 -2.64 4.92 -9.22
N ASP A 131 -2.76 6.25 -9.31
CA ASP A 131 -2.13 7.08 -10.34
C ASP A 131 -1.10 8.03 -9.74
N ASP A 132 -1.57 9.09 -9.08
CA ASP A 132 -0.72 9.99 -8.31
C ASP A 132 -0.16 9.30 -7.07
N LYS A 133 -0.92 8.38 -6.49
CA LYS A 133 -0.48 7.57 -5.35
C LYS A 133 -0.56 6.09 -5.69
N MET A 134 0.53 5.38 -5.46
CA MET A 134 0.57 3.93 -5.58
C MET A 134 1.09 3.32 -4.28
N ALA A 135 0.46 2.24 -3.84
CA ALA A 135 0.95 1.43 -2.73
C ALA A 135 0.78 -0.05 -3.05
N ILE A 136 1.84 -0.81 -2.81
CA ILE A 136 1.89 -2.27 -2.95
C ILE A 136 2.12 -2.85 -1.57
N VAL A 137 1.28 -3.82 -1.20
CA VAL A 137 1.37 -4.55 0.06
C VAL A 137 1.90 -5.95 -0.20
N ALA A 138 2.79 -6.43 0.68
CA ALA A 138 3.15 -7.83 0.76
C ALA A 138 2.23 -8.50 1.78
N VAL A 139 1.55 -9.56 1.38
CA VAL A 139 0.59 -10.29 2.20
C VAL A 139 0.97 -11.75 2.35
N ILE A 140 0.59 -12.29 3.51
CA ILE A 140 0.68 -13.71 3.84
C ILE A 140 -0.71 -14.25 4.19
N GLY A 141 -0.88 -15.57 4.09
CA GLY A 141 -2.19 -16.20 4.21
C GLY A 141 -3.03 -15.96 2.96
N LYS A 142 -4.31 -16.34 3.05
CA LYS A 142 -5.26 -16.14 1.96
C LYS A 142 -6.44 -15.32 2.45
N GLU A 143 -6.94 -14.43 1.58
CA GLU A 143 -8.21 -13.75 1.81
C GLU A 143 -9.36 -14.78 1.86
N GLU A 144 -9.23 -15.88 1.11
CA GLU A 144 -10.26 -16.90 0.94
C GLU A 144 -9.72 -18.33 1.12
N PRO A 145 -10.49 -19.24 1.71
CA PRO A 145 -11.68 -19.01 2.54
C PRO A 145 -11.30 -18.59 3.98
N GLU A 146 -10.01 -18.55 4.26
CA GLU A 146 -9.46 -18.47 5.61
C GLU A 146 -9.62 -17.08 6.24
N GLY A 147 -9.85 -16.03 5.44
CA GLY A 147 -10.04 -14.66 5.93
C GLY A 147 -8.85 -14.13 6.75
N ARG A 148 -7.66 -14.72 6.55
CA ARG A 148 -6.46 -14.53 7.38
C ARG A 148 -5.33 -13.82 6.64
N GLU A 149 -5.66 -13.12 5.55
CA GLU A 149 -4.69 -12.30 4.87
C GLU A 149 -4.12 -11.25 5.83
N LYS A 150 -2.80 -11.27 6.06
CA LYS A 150 -2.10 -10.29 6.90
C LYS A 150 -1.10 -9.53 6.05
N ILE A 151 -1.13 -8.20 6.12
CA ILE A 151 -0.10 -7.35 5.52
C ILE A 151 1.16 -7.41 6.39
N VAL A 152 2.28 -7.77 5.78
CA VAL A 152 3.59 -7.85 6.45
C VAL A 152 4.57 -6.79 5.98
N ALA A 153 4.31 -6.17 4.83
CA ALA A 153 5.05 -5.02 4.37
C ALA A 153 4.18 -4.15 3.45
N ILE A 154 4.53 -2.87 3.37
CA ILE A 154 3.95 -1.92 2.42
C ILE A 154 5.07 -1.04 1.86
N GLY A 155 5.03 -0.82 0.56
CA GLY A 155 5.82 0.20 -0.12
C GLY A 155 4.88 1.09 -0.90
N ASN A 156 5.09 2.39 -0.84
CA ASN A 156 4.23 3.34 -1.55
C ASN A 156 5.04 4.50 -2.12
N TYR A 157 4.54 5.11 -3.19
CA TYR A 157 4.98 6.42 -3.63
C TYR A 157 3.81 7.40 -3.75
N ALA A 158 4.11 8.69 -3.64
CA ALA A 158 3.20 9.79 -3.93
C ALA A 158 3.87 10.78 -4.90
N ASN A 159 3.22 11.02 -6.03
CA ASN A 159 3.67 11.96 -7.05
C ASN A 159 3.68 13.39 -6.47
N ASN A 160 4.78 14.12 -6.69
CA ASN A 160 4.85 15.52 -6.31
C ASN A 160 4.49 16.37 -7.54
N PRO A 161 3.34 17.08 -7.56
CA PRO A 161 2.85 17.78 -8.75
C PRO A 161 3.75 18.94 -9.19
N ASN A 162 4.65 19.40 -8.32
CA ASN A 162 5.59 20.48 -8.63
C ASN A 162 6.92 19.97 -9.20
N THR A 163 7.11 18.64 -9.23
CA THR A 163 8.32 18.01 -9.74
C THR A 163 7.95 16.86 -10.67
N ARG A 164 8.95 16.23 -11.30
CA ARG A 164 8.74 14.98 -12.07
C ARG A 164 9.10 13.74 -11.26
N TYR A 165 9.26 13.90 -9.95
CA TYR A 165 9.67 12.86 -9.01
C TYR A 165 8.52 12.53 -8.06
N ALA A 166 8.48 11.28 -7.62
CA ALA A 166 7.56 10.85 -6.57
C ALA A 166 8.33 10.52 -5.28
N GLU A 167 7.74 10.87 -4.14
CA GLU A 167 8.30 10.52 -2.84
C GLU A 167 7.97 9.06 -2.52
N VAL A 168 8.96 8.25 -2.16
CA VAL A 168 8.79 6.81 -1.88
C VAL A 168 9.07 6.48 -0.41
N ALA A 169 8.27 5.59 0.16
CA ALA A 169 8.44 5.15 1.54
C ALA A 169 8.01 3.69 1.75
N PHE A 170 8.54 3.07 2.82
CA PHE A 170 8.40 1.64 3.09
C PHE A 170 8.18 1.35 4.57
N SER A 171 7.47 0.27 4.86
CA SER A 171 7.37 -0.32 6.20
C SER A 171 7.34 -1.83 6.08
N THR A 172 8.07 -2.54 6.93
CA THR A 172 8.15 -4.00 6.91
C THR A 172 8.18 -4.50 8.34
N HIS A 173 7.27 -5.44 8.65
CA HIS A 173 7.21 -6.09 9.94
C HIS A 173 8.55 -6.77 10.27
N GLN A 174 9.02 -6.67 11.51
CA GLN A 174 10.36 -7.12 11.94
C GLN A 174 10.70 -8.57 11.52
N ASP A 175 9.76 -9.51 11.69
CA ASP A 175 9.94 -10.93 11.30
C ASP A 175 10.12 -11.15 9.78
N TRP A 176 9.83 -10.12 8.99
CA TRP A 176 9.89 -10.11 7.54
C TRP A 176 11.02 -9.22 6.99
N GLN A 177 11.78 -8.55 7.86
CA GLN A 177 12.97 -7.79 7.49
C GLN A 177 14.13 -8.71 7.10
N ASP A 178 15.10 -8.18 6.34
CA ASP A 178 16.26 -8.91 5.80
C ASP A 178 15.95 -10.09 4.87
N ARG A 179 14.70 -10.17 4.38
CA ARG A 179 14.24 -11.23 3.44
C ARG A 179 14.27 -10.78 1.98
N GLY A 180 14.58 -9.51 1.71
CA GLY A 180 14.60 -8.92 0.36
C GLY A 180 13.30 -8.21 -0.05
N ILE A 181 12.29 -8.18 0.82
CA ILE A 181 10.97 -7.58 0.55
C ILE A 181 11.07 -6.09 0.22
N GLY A 182 11.84 -5.31 0.99
CA GLY A 182 12.01 -3.88 0.72
C GLY A 182 12.65 -3.60 -0.64
N THR A 183 13.68 -4.37 -1.02
CA THR A 183 14.33 -4.28 -2.34
C THR A 183 13.35 -4.64 -3.45
N PHE A 184 12.58 -5.72 -3.29
CA PHE A 184 11.56 -6.11 -4.25
C PHE A 184 10.50 -5.01 -4.41
N LEU A 185 9.95 -4.48 -3.31
CA LEU A 185 8.97 -3.39 -3.33
C LEU A 185 9.51 -2.16 -4.06
N LEU A 186 10.74 -1.75 -3.77
CA LEU A 186 11.36 -0.61 -4.45
C LEU A 186 11.45 -0.83 -5.96
N GLN A 187 12.03 -1.96 -6.40
CA GLN A 187 12.17 -2.27 -7.82
C GLN A 187 10.81 -2.39 -8.52
N TYR A 188 9.81 -2.97 -7.84
CA TYR A 188 8.47 -3.12 -8.37
C TYR A 188 7.75 -1.78 -8.50
N LEU A 189 7.86 -0.90 -7.50
CA LEU A 189 7.33 0.45 -7.56
C LEU A 189 8.03 1.29 -8.65
N ILE A 190 9.34 1.13 -8.85
CA ILE A 190 10.06 1.79 -9.96
C ILE A 190 9.46 1.34 -11.30
N ARG A 191 9.22 0.04 -11.49
CA ARG A 191 8.58 -0.49 -12.71
C ARG A 191 7.21 0.14 -12.96
N ILE A 192 6.37 0.23 -11.92
CA ILE A 192 5.04 0.84 -12.03
C ILE A 192 5.16 2.33 -12.35
N ALA A 193 6.01 3.05 -11.63
CA ALA A 193 6.20 4.50 -11.77
C ALA A 193 6.70 4.88 -13.17
N LYS A 194 7.61 4.08 -13.76
CA LYS A 194 8.05 4.26 -15.16
C LYS A 194 6.88 4.12 -16.14
N GLY A 195 5.97 3.17 -15.91
CA GLY A 195 4.74 3.01 -16.70
C GLY A 195 3.79 4.21 -16.61
N LYS A 196 3.95 5.05 -15.57
CA LYS A 196 3.18 6.27 -15.32
C LYS A 196 3.95 7.56 -15.63
N ASN A 197 5.06 7.47 -16.37
CA ASN A 197 5.89 8.60 -16.77
C ASN A 197 6.49 9.42 -15.61
N ILE A 198 6.68 8.81 -14.44
CA ILE A 198 7.45 9.40 -13.34
C ILE A 198 8.94 9.29 -13.68
N GLU A 199 9.70 10.38 -13.56
CA GLU A 199 11.13 10.42 -13.95
C GLU A 199 12.07 9.84 -12.89
N GLY A 200 11.62 9.75 -11.64
CA GLY A 200 12.44 9.24 -10.56
C GLY A 200 11.75 9.25 -9.20
N PHE A 201 12.46 8.75 -8.19
CA PHE A 201 12.01 8.81 -6.80
C PHE A 201 12.88 9.72 -5.93
N THR A 202 12.26 10.32 -4.94
CA THR A 202 12.94 10.97 -3.81
C THR A 202 12.61 10.23 -2.52
N ALA A 203 13.52 10.25 -1.55
CA ALA A 203 13.27 9.72 -0.22
C ALA A 203 14.18 10.36 0.81
N ASP A 204 13.64 10.62 1.99
CA ASP A 204 14.42 11.06 3.14
C ASP A 204 14.70 9.85 4.03
N VAL A 205 15.97 9.64 4.34
CA VAL A 205 16.41 8.49 5.15
C VAL A 205 17.30 8.98 6.27
N LEU A 206 16.89 8.75 7.51
CA LEU A 206 17.76 9.04 8.66
C LEU A 206 19.11 8.34 8.48
N SER A 207 20.20 9.07 8.70
CA SER A 207 21.58 8.56 8.54
C SER A 207 21.88 7.27 9.33
N ARG A 208 21.16 7.03 10.42
CA ARG A 208 21.24 5.80 11.22
C ARG A 208 20.49 4.60 10.64
N ASN A 209 19.59 4.79 9.67
CA ASN A 209 18.79 3.74 9.04
C ASN A 209 19.57 3.03 7.93
N ARG A 210 20.63 2.30 8.35
CA ARG A 210 21.47 1.49 7.45
C ARG A 210 20.67 0.46 6.62
N PRO A 211 19.65 -0.24 7.18
CA PRO A 211 18.83 -1.16 6.38
C PRO A 211 18.16 -0.48 5.19
N MET A 212 17.55 0.70 5.39
CA MET A 212 16.88 1.42 4.29
C MET A 212 17.87 1.94 3.24
N MET A 213 19.04 2.43 3.67
CA MET A 213 20.12 2.81 2.74
C MET A 213 20.58 1.62 1.87
N HIS A 214 20.63 0.41 2.44
CA HIS A 214 20.95 -0.81 1.69
C HIS A 214 19.86 -1.23 0.71
N VAL A 215 18.59 -0.95 1.02
CA VAL A 215 17.50 -1.15 0.06
C VAL A 215 17.67 -0.21 -1.13
N PHE A 216 17.94 1.07 -0.89
CA PHE A 216 18.11 2.06 -1.95
C PHE A 216 19.36 1.86 -2.80
N SER A 217 20.47 1.38 -2.22
CA SER A 217 21.68 1.06 -2.98
C SER A 217 21.45 -0.03 -4.04
N LYS A 218 20.41 -0.87 -3.86
CA LYS A 218 19.99 -1.94 -4.77
C LYS A 218 18.86 -1.55 -5.73
N CYS A 219 18.59 -0.26 -5.90
CA CYS A 219 17.55 0.21 -6.80
C CYS A 219 17.81 -0.11 -8.28
N GLY A 220 19.08 -0.32 -8.67
CA GLY A 220 19.48 -0.57 -10.07
C GLY A 220 19.65 0.70 -10.92
N TYR A 221 19.48 1.88 -10.33
CA TYR A 221 19.53 3.17 -11.03
C TYR A 221 20.59 4.11 -10.42
N PRO A 222 21.02 5.15 -11.15
CA PRO A 222 21.80 6.23 -10.58
C PRO A 222 21.05 6.90 -9.43
N MET A 223 21.74 7.01 -8.28
CA MET A 223 21.22 7.64 -7.07
C MET A 223 22.20 8.71 -6.61
N THR A 224 21.71 9.92 -6.39
CA THR A 224 22.44 10.99 -5.71
C THR A 224 21.97 11.10 -4.27
N THR A 225 22.90 11.41 -3.37
CA THR A 225 22.63 11.53 -1.94
C THR A 225 23.18 12.85 -1.42
N HIS A 226 22.38 13.61 -0.69
CA HIS A 226 22.81 14.80 0.02
C HIS A 226 22.54 14.59 1.51
N LEU A 227 23.55 14.82 2.37
CA LEU A 227 23.39 14.68 3.82
C LEU A 227 23.16 16.06 4.42
N ASP A 228 21.95 16.30 4.90
CA ASP A 228 21.60 17.50 5.64
C ASP A 228 21.11 17.13 7.04
N THR A 229 21.73 17.72 8.07
CA THR A 229 21.28 17.63 9.47
C THR A 229 20.94 16.18 9.93
N GLY A 230 21.75 15.21 9.50
CA GLY A 230 21.59 13.79 9.87
C GLY A 230 20.54 13.01 9.07
N VAL A 231 19.98 13.59 8.01
CA VAL A 231 19.07 12.96 7.05
C VAL A 231 19.75 12.91 5.68
N TYR A 232 19.73 11.72 5.06
CA TYR A 232 20.07 11.58 3.65
C TYR A 232 18.85 11.89 2.80
N GLU A 233 18.94 12.95 2.02
CA GLU A 233 18.03 13.23 0.92
C GLU A 233 18.50 12.43 -0.30
N LEU A 234 17.71 11.44 -0.69
CA LEU A 234 18.00 10.56 -1.81
C LEU A 234 17.21 10.99 -3.03
N LYS A 235 17.86 10.92 -4.19
CA LYS A 235 17.20 11.09 -5.48
C LYS A 235 17.67 10.03 -6.45
N ILE A 236 16.72 9.22 -6.93
CA ILE A 236 16.92 8.12 -7.88
C ILE A 236 16.36 8.56 -9.22
N ASN A 237 17.16 8.50 -10.27
CA ASN A 237 16.74 8.92 -11.60
C ASN A 237 16.54 7.72 -12.53
N PHE A 238 15.31 7.54 -13.04
CA PHE A 238 14.97 6.41 -13.93
C PHE A 238 15.42 6.62 -15.37
N THR A 239 15.78 7.85 -15.75
CA THR A 239 16.23 8.21 -17.11
C THR A 239 17.72 7.92 -17.34
N GLY A 240 18.48 7.63 -16.28
CA GLY A 240 19.85 7.13 -16.42
C GLY A 240 19.87 5.67 -16.84
N GLU A 241 20.96 5.22 -17.49
CA GLU A 241 21.14 3.81 -17.84
C GLU A 241 21.01 2.93 -16.60
N GLU A 242 20.26 1.82 -16.71
CA GLU A 242 20.23 0.80 -15.67
C GLU A 242 21.66 0.31 -15.42
N LYS A 243 22.06 0.26 -14.15
CA LYS A 243 23.31 -0.36 -13.78
C LYS A 243 23.17 -1.85 -14.07
N LYS A 244 23.80 -2.34 -15.14
CA LYS A 244 23.95 -3.78 -15.39
C LYS A 244 24.77 -4.38 -14.25
N GLU A 245 24.15 -5.23 -13.45
CA GLU A 245 24.83 -6.12 -12.49
C GLU A 245 25.68 -7.16 -13.21
#